data_AF-A0A1B1BPD8-F1
#
_entry.id   AF-A0A1B1BPD8-F1
#
_cell.length_a   1.000
_cell.length_b   1.000
_cell.length_c   1.000
_cell.angle_alpha   90.00
_cell.angle_beta   90.00
_cell.angle_gamma   90.00
#
_symmetry.space_group_name_H-M   'P 1'
#
loop_
_entity.id
_entity.type
_entity.pdbx_description
1 polymer ?
#
loop_
_entity_poly.entity_id
_entity_poly.type
_entity_poly.pdbx_seq_one_letter_code
_entity_poly.pdbx_strand_id
1 'polypeptide(L)'
;MQISINVPDAQYRLLLAHAKTRHVETHHLIEQLVSKALTPSQQSLRDQLRHNIRQLHSTGRTDRQIAEALDEKRSRVSYHRADMQLRSHDPRGRKPLPKASK
;
A
#
# COMPACT_ATOMS: atom_id res chain seq x y z
N MET A 1 22.11 0.48 4.69
CA MET A 1 21.21 -0.50 4.03
C MET A 1 21.72 -0.69 2.61
N GLN A 2 22.12 -1.90 2.23
CA GLN A 2 22.46 -2.25 0.85
C GLN A 2 21.20 -2.80 0.17
N ILE A 3 20.77 -2.18 -0.93
CA ILE A 3 19.64 -2.66 -1.73
C ILE A 3 20.21 -3.55 -2.82
N SER A 4 19.99 -4.86 -2.71
CA SER A 4 20.35 -5.82 -3.74
C SER A 4 19.28 -5.82 -4.82
N ILE A 5 19.56 -5.19 -5.96
CA ILE A 5 18.67 -5.20 -7.12
C ILE A 5 19.10 -6.38 -8.00
N ASN A 6 18.23 -7.38 -8.14
CA ASN A 6 18.47 -8.53 -9.02
C ASN A 6 18.07 -8.16 -10.45
N VAL A 7 18.99 -7.54 -11.19
CA VAL A 7 18.78 -7.21 -12.61
C VAL A 7 19.36 -8.35 -13.46
N PRO A 8 18.56 -8.99 -14.34
CA PRO A 8 19.08 -9.99 -15.28
C PRO A 8 20.22 -9.42 -16.14
N ASP A 9 21.26 -10.22 -16.36
CA ASP A 9 22.50 -9.79 -17.03
C ASP A 9 22.27 -9.16 -18.41
N ALA A 10 21.28 -9.66 -19.16
CA ALA A 10 20.89 -9.09 -20.46
C ALA A 10 20.34 -7.65 -20.34
N GLN A 11 19.56 -7.36 -19.28
CA GLN A 11 19.01 -6.02 -19.04
C GLN A 11 20.09 -5.06 -18.55
N TYR A 12 21.03 -5.55 -17.72
CA TYR A 12 22.17 -4.77 -17.26
C TYR A 12 23.07 -4.32 -18.44
N ARG A 13 23.33 -5.22 -19.39
CA ARG A 13 24.11 -4.90 -20.60
C ARG A 13 23.43 -3.87 -21.50
N LEU A 14 22.11 -3.96 -21.67
CA LEU A 14 21.34 -2.97 -22.43
C LEU A 14 21.38 -1.59 -21.76
N LEU A 15 21.25 -1.53 -20.44
CA LEU A 15 21.37 -0.29 -19.67
C LEU A 15 22.75 0.35 -19.82
N LEU A 16 23.84 -0.45 -19.76
CA LEU A 16 25.20 0.04 -19.96
C LEU A 16 25.45 0.55 -21.39
N ALA A 17 24.89 -0.11 -22.41
CA ALA A 17 25.01 0.32 -23.80
C ALA A 17 24.28 1.64 -24.06
N HIS A 18 23.09 1.81 -23.45
CA HIS A 18 22.31 3.04 -23.53
C HIS A 18 22.97 4.19 -22.74
N ALA A 19 23.62 3.87 -21.62
CA ALA A 19 24.31 4.85 -20.80
C ALA A 19 25.57 5.43 -21.46
N LYS A 20 26.33 4.58 -22.17
CA LYS A 20 27.53 4.99 -22.93
C LYS A 20 27.24 5.99 -24.05
N THR A 21 26.02 6.01 -24.57
CA THR A 21 25.65 6.83 -25.73
C THR A 21 25.16 8.23 -25.36
N ARG A 22 24.76 8.48 -24.10
CA ARG A 22 24.19 9.77 -23.67
C ARG A 22 24.62 10.13 -22.25
N HIS A 23 25.63 11.00 -22.15
CA HIS A 23 26.34 11.30 -20.90
C HIS A 23 25.57 12.18 -19.86
N VAL A 24 24.26 12.37 -19.99
CA VAL A 24 23.42 13.12 -19.03
C VAL A 24 22.07 12.40 -18.78
N GLU A 25 21.53 11.71 -19.79
CA GLU A 25 20.23 11.03 -19.70
C GLU A 25 20.24 9.80 -18.78
N THR A 26 21.39 9.16 -18.56
CA THR A 26 21.50 7.99 -17.67
C THR A 26 21.14 8.34 -16.23
N HIS A 27 21.58 9.51 -15.75
CA HIS A 27 21.26 9.97 -14.40
C HIS A 27 19.76 10.22 -14.25
N HIS A 28 19.17 10.89 -15.25
CA HIS A 28 17.74 11.16 -15.27
C HIS A 28 16.90 9.87 -15.36
N LEU A 29 17.34 8.88 -16.14
CA LEU A 29 16.68 7.57 -16.24
C LEU A 29 16.73 6.83 -14.90
N ILE A 30 17.86 6.86 -14.19
CA ILE A 30 18.01 6.28 -12.85
C ILE A 30 17.07 6.98 -11.87
N GLU A 31 17.02 8.31 -11.88
CA GLU A 31 16.08 9.07 -11.04
C GLU A 31 14.63 8.69 -11.34
N GLN A 32 14.23 8.61 -12.60
CA GLN A 32 12.87 8.22 -12.98
C GLN A 32 12.52 6.79 -12.54
N LEU A 33 13.44 5.84 -12.70
CA LEU A 33 13.26 4.46 -12.27
C LEU A 33 13.17 4.35 -10.74
N VAL A 34 14.01 5.10 -10.03
CA VAL A 34 13.99 5.18 -8.56
C VAL A 34 12.68 5.82 -8.09
N SER A 35 12.26 6.96 -8.64
CA SER A 35 10.98 7.59 -8.31
C SER A 35 9.78 6.68 -8.58
N LYS A 36 9.80 5.93 -9.69
CA LYS A 36 8.75 4.97 -10.04
C LYS A 36 8.75 3.74 -9.14
N ALA A 37 9.92 3.29 -8.69
CA ALA A 37 10.04 2.17 -7.75
C ALA A 37 9.67 2.57 -6.32
N LEU A 38 9.96 3.83 -5.93
CA LEU A 38 9.65 4.38 -4.62
C LEU A 38 8.21 4.87 -4.49
N THR A 39 7.50 5.08 -5.61
CA THR A 39 6.06 5.38 -5.57
C THR A 39 5.30 4.06 -5.38
N PRO A 40 4.74 3.79 -4.19
CA PRO A 40 3.94 2.60 -4.00
C PRO A 40 2.75 2.65 -4.95
N SER A 41 2.48 1.53 -5.63
CA SER A 41 1.29 1.43 -6.46
C SER A 41 0.03 1.74 -5.62
N GLN A 42 -1.02 2.26 -6.26
CA GLN A 42 -2.30 2.49 -5.58
C GLN A 42 -2.83 1.22 -4.89
N GLN A 43 -2.52 0.05 -5.46
CA GLN A 43 -2.83 -1.24 -4.86
C GLN A 43 -2.02 -1.49 -3.57
N SER A 44 -0.71 -1.22 -3.58
CA SER A 44 0.15 -1.33 -2.39
C SER A 44 -0.33 -0.42 -1.24
N LEU A 45 -0.73 0.81 -1.55
CA LEU A 45 -1.27 1.74 -0.54
C LEU A 45 -2.56 1.21 0.10
N ARG A 46 -3.44 0.61 -0.71
CA ARG A 46 -4.67 -0.02 -0.21
C ARG A 46 -4.37 -1.23 0.67
N ASP A 47 -3.43 -2.07 0.27
CA ASP A 47 -3.05 -3.26 1.04
C ASP A 47 -2.38 -2.87 2.37
N GLN A 48 -1.55 -1.82 2.35
CA GLN A 48 -0.96 -1.27 3.57
C GLN A 48 -2.02 -0.66 4.50
N LEU A 49 -2.98 0.08 3.97
CA LEU A 49 -4.11 0.59 4.75
C LEU A 49 -4.93 -0.54 5.38
N ARG A 50 -5.24 -1.60 4.62
CA ARG A 50 -5.95 -2.79 5.14
C ARG A 50 -5.16 -3.49 6.24
N HIS A 51 -3.85 -3.63 6.06
CA HIS A 51 -2.96 -4.19 7.08
C HIS A 51 -3.00 -3.37 8.37
N ASN A 52 -2.86 -2.05 8.28
CA ASN A 52 -2.89 -1.15 9.45
C ASN A 52 -4.22 -1.18 10.18
N ILE A 53 -5.35 -1.21 9.44
CA ILE A 53 -6.69 -1.35 10.03
C ILE A 53 -6.79 -2.67 10.80
N ARG A 54 -6.28 -3.79 10.26
CA ARG A 54 -6.31 -5.09 10.93
C ARG A 54 -5.50 -5.09 12.23
N GLN A 55 -4.30 -4.51 12.21
CA GLN A 55 -3.42 -4.42 13.40
C GLN A 55 -4.04 -3.58 14.52
N LEU A 56 -4.58 -2.42 14.16
CA LEU A 56 -5.23 -1.56 15.16
C LEU A 56 -6.53 -2.19 15.66
N HIS A 57 -7.30 -2.83 14.79
CA HIS A 57 -8.52 -3.56 15.17
C HIS A 57 -8.22 -4.71 16.15
N SER A 58 -7.15 -5.49 15.93
CA SER A 58 -6.79 -6.60 16.85
C SER A 58 -6.44 -6.14 18.27
N THR A 59 -6.12 -4.86 18.45
CA THR A 59 -5.92 -4.25 19.79
C THR A 59 -7.23 -3.80 20.46
N GLY A 60 -8.39 -4.09 19.87
CA GLY A 60 -9.70 -3.71 20.38
C GLY A 60 -10.10 -2.26 20.08
N ARG A 61 -9.37 -1.56 19.21
CA ARG A 61 -9.71 -0.17 18.83
C ARG A 61 -10.98 -0.13 17.98
N THR A 62 -11.80 0.90 18.21
CA THR A 62 -13.00 1.17 17.43
C THR A 62 -12.69 1.84 16.10
N ASP A 63 -13.61 1.79 15.13
CA ASP A 63 -13.44 2.45 13.81
C ASP A 63 -13.09 3.95 13.94
N ARG A 64 -13.57 4.64 14.99
CA ARG A 64 -13.24 6.05 15.25
C ARG A 64 -11.78 6.20 15.66
N GLN A 65 -11.31 5.39 16.61
CA GLN A 65 -9.92 5.45 17.08
C GLN A 65 -8.94 5.03 15.98
N ILE A 66 -9.32 4.05 15.15
CA ILE A 66 -8.52 3.64 14.00
C ILE A 66 -8.44 4.77 12.96
N ALA A 67 -9.55 5.45 12.68
CA ALA A 67 -9.59 6.60 11.79
C ALA A 67 -8.70 7.76 12.28
N GLU A 68 -8.79 8.10 13.58
CA GLU A 68 -7.94 9.12 14.21
C GLU A 68 -6.46 8.72 14.16
N ALA A 69 -6.12 7.44 14.38
CA ALA A 69 -4.74 6.96 14.37
C ALA A 69 -4.09 6.91 12.96
N LEU A 70 -4.91 6.76 11.92
CA LEU A 70 -4.45 6.67 10.52
C LEU A 70 -4.64 7.97 9.74
N ASP A 71 -5.15 9.02 10.38
CA ASP A 71 -5.60 10.26 9.73
C ASP A 71 -6.51 10.00 8.52
N GLU A 72 -7.44 9.06 8.68
CA GLU A 72 -8.30 8.57 7.62
C GLU A 72 -9.78 8.79 7.94
N LYS A 73 -10.61 8.84 6.90
CA LYS A 73 -12.07 8.97 7.10
C LYS A 73 -12.62 7.72 7.77
N ARG A 74 -13.41 7.89 8.84
CA ARG A 74 -14.11 6.78 9.53
C ARG A 74 -14.90 5.88 8.59
N SER A 75 -15.56 6.44 7.57
CA SER A 75 -16.30 5.68 6.56
C SER A 75 -15.39 4.74 5.75
N ARG A 76 -14.18 5.19 5.40
CA ARG A 76 -13.18 4.40 4.67
C ARG A 76 -12.64 3.25 5.53
N VAL A 77 -12.38 3.51 6.81
CA VAL A 77 -12.00 2.47 7.78
C VAL A 77 -13.11 1.43 7.92
N SER A 78 -14.36 1.86 8.08
CA SER A 78 -15.51 0.95 8.23
C SER A 78 -15.73 0.09 6.99
N TYR A 79 -15.57 0.66 5.79
CA TYR A 79 -15.62 -0.06 4.53
C TYR A 79 -14.55 -1.16 4.47
N HIS A 80 -13.28 -0.83 4.71
CA HIS A 80 -12.19 -1.81 4.67
C HIS A 80 -12.32 -2.88 5.77
N ARG A 81 -12.78 -2.50 6.97
CA ARG A 81 -13.08 -3.44 8.05
C ARG A 81 -14.15 -4.45 7.62
N ALA A 82 -15.26 -3.96 7.05
CA ALA A 82 -16.37 -4.80 6.59
C ALA A 82 -15.98 -5.70 5.40
N ASP A 83 -15.18 -5.19 4.48
CA ASP A 83 -14.59 -5.96 3.38
C ASP A 83 -13.73 -7.12 3.89
N MET A 84 -12.96 -6.89 4.96
CA MET A 84 -12.19 -7.92 5.65
C MET A 84 -13.01 -8.78 6.63
N GLN A 85 -14.34 -8.62 6.68
CA GLN A 85 -15.26 -9.35 7.55
C GLN A 85 -14.98 -9.23 9.06
N LEU A 86 -14.26 -8.18 9.48
CA LEU A 86 -13.97 -7.93 10.89
C LEU A 86 -15.21 -7.32 11.56
N ARG A 87 -15.63 -7.81 12.73
CA ARG A 87 -16.77 -7.26 13.48
C ARG A 87 -16.40 -5.92 14.14
N SER A 88 -17.36 -5.01 14.21
CA SER A 88 -17.12 -3.71 14.85
C SER A 88 -16.99 -3.89 16.36
N HIS A 89 -16.03 -3.20 16.98
CA HIS A 89 -15.95 -3.06 18.44
C HIS A 89 -16.83 -1.91 18.98
N ASP A 90 -17.54 -1.19 18.11
CA ASP A 90 -18.40 -0.08 18.53
C ASP A 90 -19.61 -0.62 19.32
N PRO A 91 -19.78 -0.24 20.60
CA PRO A 91 -20.91 -0.68 21.44
C PRO A 91 -22.26 -0.18 20.92
N ARG A 92 -22.28 0.84 20.04
CA ARG A 92 -23.49 1.35 19.38
C ARG A 92 -23.69 0.79 17.96
N GLY A 93 -22.84 -0.13 17.53
CA GLY A 93 -22.77 -0.59 16.14
C GLY A 93 -24.00 -1.36 15.67
N ARG A 94 -24.55 -0.95 14.51
CA ARG A 94 -25.48 -1.79 13.72
C ARG A 94 -24.85 -3.17 13.51
N LYS A 95 -25.59 -4.23 13.86
CA LYS A 95 -25.22 -5.62 13.54
C LYS A 95 -24.94 -5.71 12.02
N PRO A 96 -23.83 -6.35 11.58
CA PRO A 96 -23.58 -6.52 10.16
C PRO A 96 -24.74 -7.31 9.55
N LEU A 97 -25.40 -6.72 8.55
CA LEU A 97 -26.41 -7.43 7.77
C LEU A 97 -25.72 -8.56 7.01
N PRO A 98 -26.22 -9.80 7.06
CA PRO A 98 -25.71 -10.87 6.21
C PRO A 98 -25.86 -10.45 4.76
N LYS A 99 -24.79 -10.63 3.95
CA LYS A 99 -24.90 -10.42 2.51
C LYS A 99 -25.92 -11.42 1.97
N ALA A 100 -26.95 -10.92 1.28
CA ALA A 100 -27.84 -11.78 0.52
C ALA A 100 -27.00 -12.52 -0.53
N SER A 101 -26.85 -13.82 -0.36
CA SER A 101 -26.30 -14.70 -1.39
C SER A 101 -27.20 -14.59 -2.63
N LYS A 102 -26.62 -14.18 -3.76
CA LYS A 102 -27.22 -14.32 -5.08
C LYS A 102 -26.68 -15.59 -5.72
#